data_AF-A0A8D8FNE7-F1
#
_entry.id   AF-A0A8D8FNE7-F1
#
_cell.length_a   1.000
_cell.length_b   1.000
_cell.length_c   1.000
_cell.angle_alpha   90.00
_cell.angle_beta   90.00
_cell.angle_gamma   90.00
#
_symmetry.space_group_name_H-M   'P 1'
#
loop_
_entity.id
_entity.type
_entity.pdbx_description
1 polymer ?
#
loop_
_entity_poly.entity_id
_entity_poly.type
_entity_poly.pdbx_seq_one_letter_code
_entity_poly.pdbx_strand_id
1 'polypeptide(L)'
;SVQHVNMSNTEPSPSSADGFISVCRAKGKRRGQKASERKVHSKSEPVATEERALAEVEFDSGKLIRRIAEAECDLQDSLFFTGAIEKILPVLKQAHIREIVCLGLGKLAECNISRYQLAFVRCLQRRLALEKVQYFDPVFTSREKEILR
;
A
#
# COMPACT_ATOMS: atom_id res chain seq x y z
N SER A 1 -37.26 -11.37 -51.36
CA SER A 1 -35.94 -11.53 -51.99
C SER A 1 -35.01 -10.42 -51.56
N VAL A 2 -33.72 -10.77 -51.52
CA VAL A 2 -32.53 -9.94 -51.28
C VAL A 2 -32.16 -9.72 -49.81
N GLN A 3 -31.28 -10.64 -49.39
CA GLN A 3 -30.26 -10.57 -48.36
C GLN A 3 -29.58 -9.19 -48.27
N HIS A 4 -29.14 -8.79 -47.08
CA HIS A 4 -27.74 -8.46 -46.89
C HIS A 4 -27.35 -8.63 -45.41
N VAL A 5 -26.38 -9.51 -45.22
CA VAL A 5 -25.72 -9.86 -43.96
C VAL A 5 -24.46 -9.02 -43.88
N ASN A 6 -24.18 -8.44 -42.71
CA ASN A 6 -22.85 -8.40 -42.06
C ASN A 6 -22.80 -7.27 -41.04
N MET A 7 -22.67 -7.61 -39.76
CA MET A 7 -21.69 -6.98 -38.88
C MET A 7 -21.18 -8.04 -37.90
N SER A 8 -20.07 -8.67 -38.25
CA SER A 8 -19.22 -9.36 -37.30
C SER A 8 -18.43 -8.30 -36.53
N ASN A 9 -18.72 -8.15 -35.24
CA ASN A 9 -17.80 -7.55 -34.29
C ASN A 9 -17.69 -8.50 -33.09
N THR A 10 -16.78 -9.46 -33.24
CA THR A 10 -16.34 -10.33 -32.15
C THR A 10 -15.20 -9.62 -31.44
N GLU A 11 -15.52 -8.83 -30.41
CA GLU A 11 -14.55 -8.40 -29.40
C GLU A 11 -14.66 -9.38 -28.21
N PRO A 12 -13.70 -10.28 -27.97
CA PRO A 12 -13.70 -11.06 -26.74
C PRO A 12 -13.38 -10.15 -25.56
N SER A 13 -14.34 -10.10 -24.64
CA SER A 13 -14.26 -9.46 -23.33
C SER A 13 -13.06 -9.96 -22.52
N PRO A 14 -12.26 -9.08 -21.90
CA PRO A 14 -11.41 -9.49 -20.80
C PRO A 14 -12.30 -9.74 -19.58
N SER A 15 -12.67 -11.00 -19.39
CA SER A 15 -13.15 -11.54 -18.13
C SER A 15 -12.03 -11.39 -17.08
N SER A 16 -12.01 -10.27 -16.35
CA SER A 16 -11.34 -10.21 -15.04
C SER A 16 -12.36 -10.63 -13.98
N ALA A 17 -12.35 -11.91 -13.60
CA ALA A 17 -13.31 -12.48 -12.65
C ALA A 17 -13.30 -11.81 -11.26
N ASP A 18 -12.27 -11.02 -10.94
CA ASP A 18 -12.06 -10.50 -9.59
C ASP A 18 -12.13 -8.95 -9.49
N GLY A 19 -12.47 -8.25 -10.58
CA GLY A 19 -12.62 -6.79 -10.58
C GLY A 19 -11.34 -5.98 -10.31
N PHE A 20 -10.17 -6.63 -10.22
CA PHE A 20 -8.88 -5.95 -10.06
C PHE A 20 -8.38 -5.41 -11.39
N ILE A 21 -8.20 -4.09 -11.46
CA ILE A 21 -7.59 -3.41 -12.60
C ILE A 21 -6.07 -3.55 -12.51
N SER A 22 -5.46 -4.26 -13.46
CA SER A 22 -4.01 -4.33 -13.59
C SER A 22 -3.46 -3.01 -14.15
N VAL A 23 -2.93 -2.15 -13.28
CA VAL A 23 -2.18 -0.95 -13.67
C VAL A 23 -0.76 -1.34 -14.13
N CYS A 24 -0.65 -1.84 -15.36
CA CYS A 24 0.64 -1.93 -16.04
C CYS A 24 1.13 -0.51 -16.37
N ARG A 25 2.29 -0.11 -15.84
CA ARG A 25 2.94 1.17 -16.19
C ARG A 25 3.12 1.25 -17.71
N ALA A 26 2.62 2.33 -18.31
CA ALA A 26 2.86 2.64 -19.71
C ALA A 26 4.36 2.59 -20.00
N LYS A 27 4.78 1.67 -20.87
CA LYS A 27 6.16 1.61 -21.37
C LYS A 27 6.44 2.91 -22.13
N GLY A 28 7.21 3.81 -21.52
CA GLY A 28 7.74 4.97 -22.21
C GLY A 28 8.51 4.55 -23.47
N LYS A 29 8.23 5.20 -24.60
CA LYS A 29 8.96 5.03 -25.87
C LYS A 29 10.44 5.37 -25.64
N ARG A 30 11.29 4.36 -25.48
CA ARG A 30 12.76 4.54 -25.48
C ARG A 30 13.22 4.73 -26.92
N ARG A 31 13.62 5.96 -27.26
CA ARG A 31 14.40 6.26 -28.48
C ARG A 31 15.69 5.45 -28.44
N GLY A 32 15.99 4.76 -29.54
CA GLY A 32 17.07 3.78 -29.62
C GLY A 32 18.46 4.41 -29.49
N GLN A 33 19.30 3.76 -28.69
CA GLN A 33 20.75 3.75 -28.86
C GLN A 33 21.23 2.31 -28.61
N LYS A 34 22.01 1.81 -29.57
CA LYS A 34 22.65 0.50 -29.59
C LYS A 34 23.63 0.37 -28.41
N ALA A 35 23.58 -0.73 -27.67
CA ALA A 35 24.75 -1.27 -26.97
C ALA A 35 24.56 -2.74 -26.54
N SER A 36 25.31 -3.61 -27.22
CA SER A 36 26.00 -4.81 -26.75
C SER A 36 25.23 -5.92 -26.01
N GLU A 37 25.18 -7.08 -26.67
CA GLU A 37 24.72 -8.37 -26.18
C GLU A 37 25.41 -8.77 -24.87
N ARG A 38 24.62 -9.17 -23.86
CA ARG A 38 25.11 -10.05 -22.79
C ARG A 38 24.16 -11.23 -22.63
N LYS A 39 24.77 -12.40 -22.82
CA LYS A 39 24.23 -13.76 -22.82
C LYS A 39 23.16 -14.02 -21.75
N VAL A 40 22.06 -14.59 -22.22
CA VAL A 40 21.12 -15.39 -21.45
C VAL A 40 21.83 -16.67 -20.98
N HIS A 41 21.80 -16.93 -19.68
CA HIS A 41 21.94 -18.28 -19.17
C HIS A 41 20.84 -18.54 -18.15
N SER A 42 19.81 -19.22 -18.63
CA SER A 42 18.81 -19.92 -17.87
C SER A 42 19.45 -21.13 -17.18
N LYS A 43 19.46 -21.12 -15.84
CA LYS A 43 19.37 -22.35 -15.05
C LYS A 43 18.49 -22.07 -13.83
N SER A 44 17.28 -22.61 -13.90
CA SER A 44 16.36 -22.83 -12.81
C SER A 44 16.86 -24.00 -11.96
N GLU A 45 17.04 -23.76 -10.65
CA GLU A 45 17.11 -24.78 -9.61
C GLU A 45 16.23 -24.30 -8.44
N PRO A 46 15.41 -25.16 -7.83
CA PRO A 46 14.52 -24.78 -6.74
C PRO A 46 15.33 -24.79 -5.44
N VAL A 47 15.74 -23.61 -4.95
CA VAL A 47 16.39 -23.50 -3.65
C VAL A 47 15.33 -23.21 -2.60
N ALA A 48 15.37 -24.05 -1.57
CA ALA A 48 14.49 -24.13 -0.42
C ALA A 48 14.14 -22.75 0.18
N THR A 49 12.99 -22.73 0.85
CA THR A 49 12.51 -21.69 1.75
C THR A 49 13.55 -21.40 2.83
N GLU A 50 14.55 -20.61 2.48
CA GLU A 50 15.41 -19.95 3.45
C GLU A 50 14.66 -18.71 3.92
N GLU A 51 14.24 -18.81 5.17
CA GLU A 51 13.86 -17.72 6.06
C GLU A 51 14.82 -16.54 5.80
N ARG A 52 14.36 -15.61 4.97
CA ARG A 52 15.11 -14.42 4.62
C ARG A 52 15.14 -13.59 5.88
N ALA A 53 16.15 -13.83 6.71
CA ALA A 53 16.51 -12.98 7.83
C ALA A 53 16.64 -11.57 7.26
N LEU A 54 15.56 -10.80 7.35
CA LEU A 54 15.58 -9.36 7.17
C LEU A 54 16.61 -8.91 8.19
N ALA A 55 17.80 -8.55 7.72
CA ALA A 55 18.78 -7.87 8.54
C ALA A 55 18.01 -6.73 9.22
N GLU A 56 17.83 -6.82 10.54
CA GLU A 56 17.11 -5.79 11.28
C GLU A 56 17.89 -4.50 11.05
N VAL A 57 17.34 -3.61 10.24
CA VAL A 57 17.97 -2.32 9.99
C VAL A 57 18.00 -1.63 11.33
N GLU A 58 19.21 -1.42 11.84
CA GLU A 58 19.39 -0.76 13.11
C GLU A 58 18.94 0.70 12.95
N PHE A 59 17.82 1.04 13.59
CA PHE A 59 17.33 2.40 13.65
C PHE A 59 17.23 2.85 15.10
N ASP A 60 17.37 4.16 15.28
CA ASP A 60 17.15 4.82 16.56
C ASP A 60 15.66 5.01 16.81
N SER A 61 15.13 4.35 17.84
CA SER A 61 13.71 4.39 18.20
C SER A 61 13.22 5.80 18.49
N GLY A 62 14.05 6.64 19.13
CA GLY A 62 13.71 8.03 19.43
C GLY A 62 13.47 8.86 18.17
N LYS A 63 14.34 8.75 17.17
CA LYS A 63 14.17 9.38 15.85
C LYS A 63 12.94 8.85 15.13
N LEU A 64 12.63 7.56 15.21
CA LEU A 64 11.42 7.02 14.58
C LEU A 64 10.15 7.57 15.23
N ILE A 65 10.06 7.55 16.57
CA ILE A 65 8.92 8.11 17.31
C ILE A 65 8.72 9.58 16.94
N ARG A 66 9.79 10.36 16.90
CA ARG A 66 9.74 11.76 16.48
C ARG A 66 9.20 11.92 15.07
N ARG A 67 9.67 11.13 14.10
CA ARG A 67 9.19 11.19 12.71
C ARG A 67 7.72 10.77 12.56
N ILE A 68 7.25 9.83 13.39
CA ILE A 68 5.84 9.46 13.44
C ILE A 68 5.02 10.64 13.97
N ALA A 69 5.45 11.27 15.06
CA ALA A 69 4.79 12.44 15.62
C ALA A 69 4.75 13.62 14.63
N GLU A 70 5.85 13.88 13.93
CA GLU A 70 5.92 14.88 12.85
C GLU A 70 4.89 14.57 11.75
N ALA A 71 4.82 13.32 11.28
CA ALA A 71 3.83 12.90 10.29
C ALA A 71 2.38 13.04 10.79
N GLU A 72 2.13 12.79 12.08
CA GLU A 72 0.82 13.02 12.70
C GLU A 72 0.43 14.51 12.72
N CYS A 73 1.34 15.40 13.14
CA CYS A 73 1.11 16.84 13.14
C CYS A 73 0.86 17.36 11.71
N ASP A 74 1.77 17.06 10.78
CA ASP A 74 1.66 17.48 9.38
C ASP A 74 0.34 17.01 8.74
N LEU A 75 -0.09 15.79 9.04
CA LEU A 75 -1.31 15.24 8.48
C LEU A 75 -2.55 15.92 9.07
N GLN A 76 -2.59 16.19 10.37
CA GLN A 76 -3.73 16.82 11.04
C GLN A 76 -4.05 18.20 10.45
N ASP A 77 -3.01 18.98 10.13
CA ASP A 77 -3.15 20.32 9.58
C ASP A 77 -3.36 20.33 8.06
N SER A 78 -3.34 19.16 7.41
CA SER A 78 -3.49 19.05 5.98
C SER A 78 -4.94 19.20 5.51
N LEU A 79 -5.12 19.88 4.37
CA LEU A 79 -6.41 19.93 3.66
C LEU A 79 -6.88 18.54 3.23
N PHE A 80 -5.94 17.63 2.94
CA PHE A 80 -6.24 16.25 2.61
C PHE A 80 -6.97 15.55 3.75
N PHE A 81 -6.42 15.59 4.97
CA PHE A 81 -7.03 14.92 6.11
C PHE A 81 -8.37 15.54 6.46
N THR A 82 -8.46 16.87 6.48
CA THR A 82 -9.72 17.58 6.72
C THR A 82 -10.81 17.14 5.74
N GLY A 83 -10.53 17.22 4.43
CA GLY A 83 -11.49 16.82 3.40
C GLY A 83 -11.82 15.33 3.37
N ALA A 84 -10.88 14.46 3.80
CA ALA A 84 -11.14 13.03 3.94
C ALA A 84 -12.08 12.75 5.13
N ILE A 85 -11.80 13.33 6.30
CA ILE A 85 -12.59 13.15 7.52
C ILE A 85 -14.02 13.67 7.34
N GLU A 86 -14.21 14.82 6.70
CA GLU A 86 -15.55 15.35 6.39
C GLU A 86 -16.43 14.35 5.64
N LYS A 87 -15.84 13.56 4.74
CA LYS A 87 -16.56 12.57 3.92
C LYS A 87 -16.77 11.25 4.64
N ILE A 88 -15.73 10.73 5.31
CA ILE A 88 -15.78 9.37 5.86
C ILE A 88 -16.38 9.31 7.27
N LEU A 89 -16.19 10.35 8.08
CA LEU A 89 -16.56 10.31 9.49
C LEU A 89 -18.07 10.10 9.71
N PRO A 90 -18.99 10.71 8.94
CA PRO A 90 -20.43 10.45 9.08
C PRO A 90 -20.78 8.98 8.83
N VAL A 91 -20.21 8.38 7.78
CA VAL A 91 -20.45 6.97 7.40
C VAL A 91 -19.94 6.04 8.49
N LEU A 92 -18.72 6.27 8.98
CA LEU A 92 -18.10 5.44 10.01
C LEU A 92 -18.84 5.56 11.36
N LYS A 93 -19.33 6.75 11.72
CA LYS A 93 -20.14 6.95 12.92
C LYS A 93 -21.49 6.22 12.83
N GLN A 94 -22.14 6.28 11.68
CA GLN A 94 -23.40 5.56 11.44
C GLN A 94 -23.21 4.03 11.49
N ALA A 95 -22.06 3.55 11.02
CA ALA A 95 -21.72 2.13 11.06
C ALA A 95 -21.33 1.61 12.46
N HIS A 96 -21.21 2.47 13.47
CA HIS A 96 -20.81 2.11 14.84
C HIS A 96 -19.54 1.25 14.90
N ILE A 97 -18.50 1.66 14.16
CA ILE A 97 -17.20 0.97 14.13
C ILE A 97 -16.62 0.86 15.55
N ARG A 98 -16.12 -0.33 15.91
CA ARG A 98 -15.55 -0.61 17.24
C ARG A 98 -14.02 -0.72 17.25
N GLU A 99 -13.43 -1.16 16.15
CA GLU A 99 -11.98 -1.30 16.03
C GLU A 99 -11.53 -1.05 14.59
N ILE A 100 -10.28 -0.64 14.43
CA ILE A 100 -9.60 -0.58 13.13
C ILE A 100 -8.52 -1.66 13.12
N VAL A 101 -8.48 -2.46 12.05
CA VAL A 101 -7.42 -3.43 11.80
C VAL A 101 -6.69 -3.03 10.53
N CYS A 102 -5.43 -2.61 10.68
CA CYS A 102 -4.59 -2.19 9.58
C CYS A 102 -3.69 -3.33 9.14
N LEU A 103 -3.88 -3.76 7.89
CA LEU A 103 -3.07 -4.76 7.23
C LEU A 103 -2.17 -4.05 6.22
N GLY A 104 -0.85 -4.21 6.34
CA GLY A 104 0.09 -3.72 5.32
C GLY A 104 0.48 -2.24 5.45
N LEU A 105 1.02 -1.82 6.60
CA LEU A 105 1.54 -0.45 6.76
C LEU A 105 2.93 -0.25 6.12
N GLY A 106 3.72 -1.32 5.97
CA GLY A 106 5.11 -1.29 5.54
C GLY A 106 6.09 -0.92 6.66
N LYS A 107 7.35 -0.72 6.29
CA LYS A 107 8.45 -0.43 7.22
C LYS A 107 8.43 1.02 7.69
N LEU A 108 8.04 1.27 8.93
CA LEU A 108 7.95 2.60 9.54
C LEU A 108 9.30 3.30 9.63
N ALA A 109 10.39 2.56 9.91
CA ALA A 109 11.73 3.12 10.01
C ALA A 109 12.23 3.69 8.67
N GLU A 110 11.97 2.97 7.58
CA GLU A 110 12.55 3.23 6.26
C GLU A 110 11.61 4.06 5.34
N CYS A 111 10.29 3.95 5.51
CA CYS A 111 9.33 4.46 4.54
C CYS A 111 8.50 5.63 5.10
N ASN A 112 8.52 6.75 4.39
CA ASN A 112 7.72 7.91 4.76
C ASN A 112 6.21 7.65 4.59
N ILE A 113 5.83 6.97 3.51
CA ILE A 113 4.43 6.64 3.23
C ILE A 113 3.86 5.78 4.37
N SER A 114 4.62 4.80 4.85
CA SER A 114 4.23 3.95 6.00
C SER A 114 3.95 4.76 7.26
N ARG A 115 4.76 5.79 7.54
CA ARG A 115 4.53 6.69 8.67
C ARG A 115 3.26 7.53 8.50
N TYR A 116 3.00 8.08 7.31
CA TYR A 116 1.74 8.82 7.06
C TYR A 116 0.51 7.91 7.06
N GLN A 117 0.61 6.65 6.64
CA GLN A 117 -0.47 5.68 6.76
C GLN A 117 -0.79 5.41 8.23
N LEU A 118 0.23 5.17 9.07
CA LEU A 118 0.05 5.02 10.52
C LEU A 118 -0.56 6.30 11.13
N ALA A 119 -0.04 7.47 10.76
CA ALA A 119 -0.55 8.76 11.23
C ALA A 119 -2.03 8.94 10.89
N PHE A 120 -2.45 8.60 9.68
CA PHE A 120 -3.86 8.68 9.27
C PHE A 120 -4.75 7.84 10.17
N VAL A 121 -4.35 6.60 10.43
CA VAL A 121 -5.11 5.67 11.27
C VAL A 121 -5.21 6.19 12.70
N ARG A 122 -4.11 6.65 13.30
CA ARG A 122 -4.10 7.22 14.66
C ARG A 122 -4.93 8.50 14.77
N CYS A 123 -4.90 9.35 13.75
CA CYS A 123 -5.74 10.55 13.71
C CYS A 123 -7.22 10.19 13.56
N LEU A 124 -7.56 9.21 12.71
CA LEU A 124 -8.92 8.71 12.56
C LEU A 124 -9.43 8.04 13.84
N GLN A 125 -8.60 7.23 14.51
CA GLN A 125 -8.90 6.62 15.81
C GLN A 125 -9.34 7.68 16.83
N ARG A 126 -8.57 8.78 16.95
CA ARG A 126 -8.91 9.91 17.84
C ARG A 126 -10.23 10.56 17.45
N ARG A 127 -10.50 10.76 16.16
CA ARG A 127 -11.78 11.35 15.68
C ARG A 127 -13.00 10.47 15.95
N LEU A 128 -12.81 9.16 15.98
CA LEU A 128 -13.85 8.17 16.28
C LEU A 128 -13.91 7.77 17.76
N ALA A 129 -12.97 8.25 18.58
CA ALA A 129 -12.82 7.85 19.98
C ALA A 129 -12.77 6.32 20.17
N LEU A 130 -12.05 5.61 19.29
CA LEU A 130 -11.91 4.16 19.38
C LEU A 130 -10.83 3.77 20.40
N GLU A 131 -11.18 2.83 21.27
CA GLU A 131 -10.26 2.28 22.27
C GLU A 131 -9.18 1.40 21.65
N LYS A 132 -9.46 0.77 20.51
CA LYS A 132 -8.61 -0.28 19.95
C LYS A 132 -8.30 -0.09 18.47
N VAL A 133 -7.02 -0.18 18.14
CA VAL A 133 -6.50 -0.33 16.77
C VAL A 133 -5.45 -1.42 16.77
N GLN A 134 -5.44 -2.24 15.72
CA GLN A 134 -4.47 -3.30 15.55
C GLN A 134 -3.68 -3.08 14.26
N TYR A 135 -2.37 -3.33 14.30
CA TYR A 135 -1.47 -3.15 13.19
C TYR A 135 -0.77 -4.47 12.86
N PHE A 136 -0.90 -4.92 11.62
CA PHE A 136 -0.28 -6.14 11.14
C PHE A 136 0.46 -5.88 9.84
N ASP A 137 1.76 -6.15 9.87
CA ASP A 137 2.57 -6.24 8.67
C ASP A 137 3.68 -7.29 8.90
N PRO A 138 3.82 -8.29 8.00
CA PRO A 138 4.93 -9.24 8.07
C PRO A 138 6.31 -8.59 8.09
N VAL A 139 6.44 -7.36 7.56
CA VAL A 139 7.73 -6.66 7.47
C VAL A 139 8.10 -5.90 8.74
N PHE A 140 7.24 -5.84 9.75
CA PHE A 140 7.56 -5.18 11.01
C PHE A 140 8.69 -5.87 11.75
N THR A 141 9.72 -5.10 12.08
CA THR A 141 10.78 -5.49 13.01
C THR A 141 10.26 -5.60 14.44
N SER A 142 10.99 -6.29 15.31
CA SER A 142 10.65 -6.41 16.74
C SER A 142 10.55 -5.04 17.42
N ARG A 143 11.42 -4.09 17.04
CA ARG A 143 11.43 -2.72 17.55
C ARG A 143 10.23 -1.90 17.07
N GLU A 144 9.83 -2.04 15.80
CA GLU A 144 8.62 -1.38 15.29
C GLU A 144 7.36 -1.91 16.00
N LYS A 145 7.29 -3.22 16.26
CA LYS A 145 6.19 -3.81 17.04
C LYS A 145 6.15 -3.24 18.46
N GLU A 146 7.30 -2.99 19.07
CA GLU A 146 7.37 -2.35 20.40
C GLU A 146 6.87 -0.90 20.38
N ILE A 147 7.23 -0.12 19.35
CA ILE A 147 6.75 1.27 19.18
C ILE A 147 5.25 1.35 18.88
N LEU A 148 4.68 0.28 18.30
CA LEU A 148 3.26 0.19 17.94
C LEU A 148 2.34 -0.30 19.06
N ARG A 149 2.89 -0.83 20.15
CA ARG A 149 2.11 -1.21 21.34
C ARG A 149 1.62 0.02 22.10
#